data_AF-A0A2J8IJA4-F1
#
_entry.id   AF-A0A2J8IJA4-F1
#
_cell.length_a   1.000
_cell.length_b   1.000
_cell.length_c   1.000
_cell.angle_alpha   90.00
_cell.angle_beta   90.00
_cell.angle_gamma   90.00
#
_symmetry.space_group_name_H-M   'P 1'
#
loop_
_entity.id
_entity.type
_entity.pdbx_description
1 polymer ?
#
loop_
_entity_poly.entity_id
_entity_poly.type
_entity_poly.pdbx_seq_one_letter_code
_entity_poly.pdbx_strand_id
1 'polypeptide(L)'
;MLAAGSYLLLRWVIWGPGGGSAYTASQHALWVGILGWLASSLQAAGNAGIHHAGTGSPALVSSAAIMPALAWPVLGCLAVHAIGQLSYPVPRLPRRQADLEVRRVRDFLPRPLAWTVVAVFAGAAIQIGWTATLPGYAPIPYGSRTDPAHGFVPHGGDGRVPGTELASYLGSALLVLAGGTWLVLVLITRRRRLEALDSGENNLLRTIAMNRLLRTVATVASGLAAIAGNHAARPDPSVVSTGWMNVAGAVNLAVLLAMWWWAPPKLRAVRAEGTLPAPRERPAASHPASRLCMSLGAALGLATLVPALVAVLIPGAVTGHAALVVAMAAAPVLVVTAAGELLIQRNYGNRDAPRAWPRQPVSPALLTTGIAALAVLAAAVVVTAVVQADLGILPSWPPTPWACTSVALLAILPLVAAKRRQGISTTVPGLDSALRAITVHRVVRTLAAYFTVQAGVLLLSAAPAIQRALDLEPAPWAWAWDVAPSAGALLAAAGIVIAVIPVRGFARVATPGHIHEKETAT
;
A
#
# COMPACT_ATOMS: atom_id res chain seq x y z
N MET A 1 13.56 -5.70 -11.25
CA MET A 1 13.70 -5.43 -9.80
C MET A 1 12.37 -5.59 -9.04
N LEU A 2 11.31 -4.82 -9.30
CA LEU A 2 10.03 -4.94 -8.56
C LEU A 2 9.28 -6.27 -8.75
N ALA A 3 9.27 -6.85 -9.96
CA ALA A 3 8.70 -8.19 -10.19
C ALA A 3 9.45 -9.29 -9.42
N ALA A 4 10.78 -9.19 -9.36
CA ALA A 4 11.62 -10.08 -8.56
C ALA A 4 11.43 -9.84 -7.06
N GLY A 5 11.35 -8.57 -6.62
CA GLY A 5 11.10 -8.19 -5.23
C GLY A 5 9.70 -8.60 -4.74
N SER A 6 8.66 -8.41 -5.56
CA SER A 6 7.29 -8.87 -5.26
C SER A 6 7.20 -10.40 -5.29
N TYR A 7 7.86 -11.09 -6.22
CA TYR A 7 7.97 -12.54 -6.21
C TYR A 7 8.70 -13.06 -4.97
N LEU A 8 9.84 -12.47 -4.61
CA LEU A 8 10.59 -12.85 -3.41
C LEU A 8 9.80 -12.55 -2.13
N LEU A 9 9.09 -11.43 -2.06
CA LEU A 9 8.25 -11.07 -0.92
C LEU A 9 7.04 -12.00 -0.78
N LEU A 10 6.35 -12.31 -1.89
CA LEU A 10 5.29 -13.32 -1.93
C LEU A 10 5.81 -14.70 -1.52
N ARG A 11 6.96 -15.10 -2.06
CA ARG A 11 7.61 -16.38 -1.75
C ARG A 11 8.01 -16.45 -0.28
N TRP A 12 8.60 -15.39 0.26
CA TRP A 12 9.12 -15.34 1.64
C TRP A 12 8.02 -15.27 2.71
N VAL A 13 6.92 -14.54 2.44
CA VAL A 13 5.80 -14.39 3.40
C VAL A 13 4.88 -15.62 3.46
N ILE A 14 4.83 -16.42 2.39
CA ILE A 14 3.77 -17.42 2.17
C ILE A 14 4.32 -18.85 2.14
N TRP A 15 5.57 -19.08 1.76
CA TRP A 15 6.17 -20.42 1.82
C TRP A 15 6.59 -20.78 3.26
N GLY A 16 5.60 -20.96 4.13
CA GLY A 16 5.77 -21.74 5.36
C GLY A 16 5.62 -23.24 5.05
N PRO A 17 6.30 -24.13 5.80
CA PRO A 17 6.08 -25.57 5.69
C PRO A 17 4.61 -25.89 6.04
N GLY A 18 3.85 -26.38 5.06
CA GLY A 18 2.40 -26.67 5.18
C GLY A 18 1.49 -25.97 4.17
N GLY A 19 2.03 -25.35 3.11
CA GLY A 19 1.26 -24.67 2.06
C GLY A 19 0.22 -25.58 1.38
N GLY A 20 -1.06 -25.20 1.45
CA GLY A 20 -2.15 -25.96 0.84
C GLY A 20 -3.53 -25.64 1.41
N SER A 21 -3.63 -25.15 2.65
CA SER A 21 -4.94 -24.86 3.26
C SER A 21 -5.65 -23.66 2.61
N ALA A 22 -6.99 -23.67 2.68
CA ALA A 22 -7.85 -22.54 2.27
C ALA A 22 -7.40 -21.21 2.90
N TYR A 23 -6.94 -21.24 4.15
CA TYR A 23 -6.39 -20.09 4.83
C TYR A 23 -5.13 -19.56 4.13
N THR A 24 -4.15 -20.41 3.80
CA THR A 24 -2.94 -19.96 3.09
C THR A 24 -3.25 -19.46 1.67
N ALA A 25 -4.19 -20.09 0.97
CA ALA A 25 -4.59 -19.69 -0.37
C ALA A 25 -5.33 -18.33 -0.38
N SER A 26 -6.17 -18.08 0.63
CA SER A 26 -6.85 -16.79 0.81
C SER A 26 -5.88 -15.68 1.20
N GLN A 27 -4.91 -15.96 2.08
CA GLN A 27 -3.87 -15.00 2.45
C GLN A 27 -2.98 -14.64 1.24
N HIS A 28 -2.65 -15.63 0.40
CA HIS A 28 -1.93 -15.39 -0.85
C HIS A 28 -2.72 -14.50 -1.81
N ALA A 29 -4.00 -14.83 -2.06
CA ALA A 29 -4.88 -14.01 -2.88
C ALA A 29 -5.03 -12.58 -2.33
N LEU A 30 -5.02 -12.42 -1.00
CA LEU A 30 -5.04 -11.13 -0.33
C LEU A 30 -3.81 -10.29 -0.71
N TRP A 31 -2.61 -10.85 -0.51
CA TRP A 31 -1.34 -10.17 -0.78
C TRP A 31 -1.13 -9.84 -2.25
N VAL A 32 -1.48 -10.76 -3.15
CA VAL A 32 -1.44 -10.50 -4.60
C VAL A 32 -2.29 -9.28 -4.96
N GLY A 33 -3.50 -9.15 -4.38
CA GLY A 33 -4.32 -7.97 -4.63
C GLY A 33 -3.75 -6.67 -4.06
N ILE A 34 -3.16 -6.71 -2.85
CA ILE A 34 -2.53 -5.52 -2.25
C ILE A 34 -1.33 -5.06 -3.10
N LEU A 35 -0.46 -6.00 -3.46
CA LEU A 35 0.70 -5.70 -4.31
C LEU A 35 0.27 -5.22 -5.69
N GLY A 36 -0.79 -5.81 -6.27
CA GLY A 36 -1.33 -5.40 -7.56
C GLY A 36 -1.87 -3.97 -7.53
N TRP A 37 -2.52 -3.58 -6.43
CA TRP A 37 -3.00 -2.21 -6.22
C TRP A 37 -1.86 -1.20 -5.97
N LEU A 38 -0.85 -1.56 -5.17
CA LEU A 38 0.32 -0.70 -4.97
C LEU A 38 1.11 -0.50 -6.27
N ALA A 39 1.27 -1.58 -7.05
CA ALA A 39 1.94 -1.53 -8.33
C ALA A 39 1.18 -0.72 -9.38
N SER A 40 -0.11 -0.42 -9.16
CA SER A 40 -0.97 0.25 -10.13
C SER A 40 -1.07 1.77 -9.94
N SER A 41 -0.21 2.38 -9.12
CA SER A 41 -0.23 3.83 -8.87
C SER A 41 0.20 4.63 -10.10
N LEU A 42 -0.71 5.45 -10.62
CA LEU A 42 -0.48 6.34 -11.77
C LEU A 42 0.00 7.75 -11.37
N GLN A 43 0.36 7.97 -10.10
CA GLN A 43 0.68 9.30 -9.58
C GLN A 43 1.82 9.99 -10.37
N ALA A 44 2.86 9.25 -10.75
CA ALA A 44 3.99 9.79 -11.53
C ALA A 44 3.56 10.29 -12.93
N ALA A 45 2.49 9.74 -13.50
CA ALA A 45 1.94 10.15 -14.79
C ALA A 45 0.85 11.23 -14.68
N GLY A 46 0.54 11.71 -13.47
CA GLY A 46 -0.54 12.68 -13.23
C GLY A 46 -0.43 13.96 -14.04
N ASN A 47 0.80 14.39 -14.35
CA ASN A 47 1.12 15.59 -15.14
C ASN A 47 1.70 15.26 -16.52
N ALA A 48 1.44 14.05 -17.05
CA ALA A 48 1.89 13.68 -18.38
C ALA A 48 1.40 14.67 -19.45
N GLY A 49 2.31 15.14 -20.29
CA GLY A 49 2.02 16.09 -21.35
C GLY A 49 1.82 17.54 -20.89
N ILE A 50 2.18 17.89 -19.64
CA ILE A 50 2.08 19.27 -19.13
C ILE A 50 3.47 19.93 -19.14
N HIS A 51 3.54 21.12 -19.74
CA HIS A 51 4.71 21.99 -19.65
C HIS A 51 4.56 22.93 -18.45
N HIS A 52 5.46 22.84 -17.48
CA HIS A 52 5.43 23.76 -16.35
C HIS A 52 6.00 25.12 -16.73
N ALA A 53 5.30 26.20 -16.38
CA ALA A 53 5.77 27.56 -16.63
C ALA A 53 6.89 28.00 -15.65
N GLY A 54 7.04 27.29 -14.53
CA GLY A 54 8.12 27.51 -13.56
C GLY A 54 9.31 26.56 -13.77
N THR A 55 10.51 27.00 -13.39
CA THR A 55 11.77 26.26 -13.52
C THR A 55 11.95 25.12 -12.52
N GLY A 56 11.00 24.93 -11.59
CA GLY A 56 11.16 24.04 -10.43
C GLY A 56 10.70 22.60 -10.62
N SER A 57 10.00 22.26 -11.70
CA SER A 57 9.45 20.91 -11.93
C SER A 57 9.78 20.40 -13.32
N PRO A 58 10.44 19.23 -13.45
CA PRO A 58 10.73 18.64 -14.76
C PRO A 58 9.40 18.32 -15.48
N ALA A 59 9.25 18.84 -16.70
CA ALA A 59 8.06 18.60 -17.50
C ALA A 59 8.04 17.14 -18.00
N LEU A 60 6.95 16.42 -17.76
CA LEU A 60 6.77 15.04 -18.22
C LEU A 60 6.22 15.02 -19.65
N VAL A 61 6.99 15.58 -20.58
CA VAL A 61 6.54 15.85 -21.97
C VAL A 61 7.28 15.03 -23.01
N SER A 62 8.44 14.46 -22.70
CA SER A 62 9.17 13.60 -23.63
C SER A 62 8.62 12.16 -23.63
N SER A 63 8.70 11.49 -24.77
CA SER A 63 8.37 10.07 -24.91
C SER A 63 9.12 9.19 -23.90
N ALA A 64 10.40 9.47 -23.70
CA ALA A 64 11.28 8.79 -22.76
C ALA A 64 10.84 8.93 -21.30
N ALA A 65 10.10 9.98 -20.95
CA ALA A 65 9.57 10.21 -19.60
C ALA A 65 8.13 9.70 -19.44
N ILE A 66 7.27 9.96 -20.43
CA ILE A 66 5.85 9.55 -20.41
C ILE A 66 5.70 8.03 -20.47
N MET A 67 6.46 7.36 -21.36
CA MET A 67 6.31 5.91 -21.55
C MET A 67 6.60 5.11 -20.28
N PRO A 68 7.72 5.30 -19.57
CA PRO A 68 7.97 4.57 -18.32
C PRO A 68 6.94 4.89 -17.23
N ALA A 69 6.52 6.16 -17.11
CA ALA A 69 5.55 6.60 -16.12
C ALA A 69 4.17 5.93 -16.29
N LEU A 70 3.78 5.59 -17.52
CA LEU A 70 2.55 4.86 -17.83
C LEU A 70 2.73 3.33 -17.91
N ALA A 71 3.83 2.88 -18.49
CA ALA A 71 4.10 1.46 -18.68
C ALA A 71 4.28 0.76 -17.33
N TRP A 72 4.95 1.40 -16.38
CA TRP A 72 5.26 0.79 -15.09
C TRP A 72 4.00 0.43 -14.29
N PRO A 73 3.01 1.32 -14.11
CA PRO A 73 1.82 0.97 -13.34
C PRO A 73 0.94 -0.07 -14.03
N VAL A 74 0.81 0.02 -15.36
CA VAL A 74 0.01 -0.92 -16.16
C VAL A 74 0.64 -2.31 -16.16
N LEU A 75 1.91 -2.42 -16.55
CA LEU A 75 2.60 -3.70 -16.61
C LEU A 75 2.86 -4.27 -15.22
N GLY A 76 3.16 -3.43 -14.23
CA GLY A 76 3.37 -3.81 -12.84
C GLY A 76 2.12 -4.46 -12.25
N CYS A 77 0.94 -3.84 -12.41
CA CYS A 77 -0.33 -4.40 -11.98
C CYS A 77 -0.59 -5.78 -12.62
N LEU A 78 -0.48 -5.87 -13.94
CA LEU A 78 -0.70 -7.11 -14.70
C LEU A 78 0.28 -8.21 -14.30
N ALA A 79 1.58 -7.87 -14.18
CA ALA A 79 2.63 -8.80 -13.81
C ALA A 79 2.41 -9.36 -12.40
N VAL A 80 2.05 -8.52 -11.42
CA VAL A 80 1.78 -9.00 -10.05
C VAL A 80 0.59 -9.96 -10.04
N HIS A 81 -0.49 -9.67 -10.76
CA HIS A 81 -1.63 -10.58 -10.83
C HIS A 81 -1.27 -11.89 -11.56
N ALA A 82 -0.49 -11.84 -12.63
CA ALA A 82 -0.02 -13.01 -13.36
C ALA A 82 0.90 -13.89 -12.50
N ILE A 83 1.94 -13.29 -11.90
CA ILE A 83 2.87 -13.96 -10.97
C ILE A 83 2.09 -14.52 -9.78
N GLY A 84 1.11 -13.79 -9.27
CA GLY A 84 0.22 -14.24 -8.20
C GLY A 84 -0.51 -15.55 -8.54
N GLN A 85 -0.94 -15.74 -9.79
CA GLN A 85 -1.53 -17.01 -10.22
C GLN A 85 -0.51 -18.13 -10.41
N LEU A 86 0.72 -17.79 -10.81
CA LEU A 86 1.80 -18.77 -11.04
C LEU A 86 2.50 -19.21 -9.74
N SER A 87 2.40 -18.42 -8.67
CA SER A 87 3.10 -18.62 -7.40
C SER A 87 2.36 -19.48 -6.37
N TYR A 88 1.16 -19.97 -6.70
CA TYR A 88 0.45 -20.92 -5.84
C TYR A 88 1.29 -22.20 -5.61
N PRO A 89 1.22 -22.80 -4.40
CA PRO A 89 2.01 -23.97 -4.05
C PRO A 89 1.72 -25.14 -5.01
N VAL A 90 2.79 -25.79 -5.48
CA VAL A 90 2.72 -26.93 -6.38
C VAL A 90 2.19 -28.15 -5.62
N PRO A 91 1.24 -28.92 -6.18
CA PRO A 91 0.71 -30.13 -5.56
C PRO A 91 1.79 -31.15 -5.21
N ARG A 92 1.62 -31.82 -4.06
CA ARG A 92 2.56 -32.84 -3.54
C ARG A 92 1.98 -34.26 -3.52
N LEU A 93 0.72 -34.47 -3.89
CA LEU A 93 0.13 -35.80 -3.81
C LEU A 93 0.55 -36.68 -5.01
N PRO A 94 0.79 -37.98 -4.79
CA PRO A 94 1.26 -38.91 -5.81
C PRO A 94 0.20 -39.30 -6.86
N ARG A 95 -1.10 -38.96 -6.65
CA ARG A 95 -2.18 -39.28 -7.60
C ARG A 95 -2.86 -38.02 -8.12
N ARG A 96 -2.73 -37.81 -9.44
CA ARG A 96 -3.30 -36.70 -10.19
C ARG A 96 -4.77 -36.97 -10.53
N GLN A 97 -5.70 -36.24 -9.93
CA GLN A 97 -7.08 -36.21 -10.42
C GLN A 97 -7.15 -35.26 -11.62
N ALA A 98 -7.31 -35.83 -12.82
CA ALA A 98 -7.56 -35.04 -14.03
C ALA A 98 -9.05 -34.73 -14.11
N ASP A 99 -9.43 -33.48 -13.89
CA ASP A 99 -10.78 -33.01 -14.19
C ASP A 99 -10.83 -32.42 -15.60
N LEU A 100 -11.67 -33.01 -16.45
CA LEU A 100 -11.84 -32.70 -17.87
C LEU A 100 -12.91 -31.63 -18.13
N GLU A 101 -13.45 -30.97 -17.10
CA GLU A 101 -14.40 -29.87 -17.29
C GLU A 101 -13.82 -28.74 -18.16
N VAL A 102 -14.52 -28.43 -19.26
CA VAL A 102 -14.22 -27.28 -20.13
C VAL A 102 -14.59 -26.01 -19.39
N ARG A 103 -13.58 -25.29 -18.91
CA ARG A 103 -13.72 -24.05 -18.13
C ARG A 103 -13.67 -22.82 -19.03
N ARG A 104 -14.73 -22.00 -19.03
CA ARG A 104 -14.75 -20.72 -19.78
C ARG A 104 -14.61 -19.54 -18.81
N VAL A 105 -14.04 -18.43 -19.30
CA VAL A 105 -13.87 -17.19 -18.50
C VAL A 105 -15.20 -16.68 -17.97
N ARG A 106 -16.25 -16.74 -18.79
CA ARG A 106 -17.61 -16.30 -18.46
C ARG A 106 -18.22 -17.01 -17.26
N ASP A 107 -17.77 -18.23 -16.95
CA ASP A 107 -18.37 -19.06 -15.90
C ASP A 107 -17.95 -18.59 -14.50
N PHE A 108 -16.82 -17.88 -14.40
CA PHE A 108 -16.25 -17.37 -13.15
C PHE A 108 -16.35 -15.85 -13.03
N LEU A 109 -16.84 -15.18 -14.07
CA LEU A 109 -16.87 -13.73 -14.14
C LEU A 109 -18.12 -13.17 -13.42
N PRO A 110 -17.95 -12.28 -12.43
CA PRO A 110 -19.08 -11.57 -11.85
C PRO A 110 -19.67 -10.60 -12.89
N ARG A 111 -20.73 -11.02 -13.59
CA ARG A 111 -21.39 -10.26 -14.68
C ARG A 111 -21.62 -8.77 -14.39
N PRO A 112 -22.19 -8.35 -13.25
CA PRO A 112 -22.41 -6.93 -12.98
C PRO A 112 -21.08 -6.16 -12.92
N LEU A 113 -20.07 -6.72 -12.25
CA LEU A 113 -18.75 -6.09 -12.19
C LEU A 113 -18.10 -6.04 -13.59
N ALA A 114 -18.21 -7.10 -14.37
CA ALA A 114 -17.65 -7.14 -15.72
C ALA A 114 -18.25 -6.04 -16.61
N TRP A 115 -19.56 -5.83 -16.56
CA TRP A 115 -20.22 -4.73 -17.27
C TRP A 115 -19.76 -3.36 -16.78
N THR A 116 -19.63 -3.16 -15.46
CA THR A 116 -19.09 -1.88 -14.95
C THR A 116 -17.66 -1.63 -15.40
N VAL A 117 -16.82 -2.66 -15.44
CA VAL A 117 -15.43 -2.54 -15.92
C VAL A 117 -15.42 -2.19 -17.40
N VAL A 118 -16.23 -2.86 -18.22
CA VAL A 118 -16.37 -2.52 -19.64
C VAL A 118 -16.82 -1.07 -19.82
N ALA A 119 -17.80 -0.60 -19.03
CA ALA A 119 -18.24 0.79 -19.06
C ALA A 119 -17.12 1.78 -18.68
N VAL A 120 -16.31 1.46 -17.66
CA VAL A 120 -15.16 2.29 -17.26
C VAL A 120 -14.10 2.33 -18.36
N PHE A 121 -13.79 1.20 -19.00
CA PHE A 121 -12.86 1.16 -20.13
C PHE A 121 -13.37 1.94 -21.33
N ALA A 122 -14.66 1.81 -21.66
CA ALA A 122 -15.28 2.57 -22.75
C ALA A 122 -15.27 4.08 -22.45
N GLY A 123 -15.64 4.48 -21.23
CA GLY A 123 -15.58 5.87 -20.79
C GLY A 123 -14.15 6.43 -20.84
N ALA A 124 -13.16 5.66 -20.41
CA ALA A 124 -11.75 6.03 -20.52
C ALA A 124 -11.31 6.22 -21.98
N ALA A 125 -11.69 5.30 -22.87
CA ALA A 125 -11.37 5.41 -24.29
C ALA A 125 -12.02 6.65 -24.94
N ILE A 126 -13.28 6.95 -24.62
CA ILE A 126 -13.97 8.15 -25.09
C ILE A 126 -13.26 9.41 -24.58
N GLN A 127 -12.93 9.48 -23.28
CA GLN A 127 -12.22 10.62 -22.69
C GLN A 127 -10.85 10.84 -23.37
N ILE A 128 -10.08 9.77 -23.57
CA ILE A 128 -8.77 9.83 -24.25
C ILE A 128 -8.92 10.24 -25.72
N GLY A 129 -9.93 9.70 -26.42
CA GLY A 129 -10.23 10.07 -27.81
C GLY A 129 -10.64 11.54 -27.93
N TRP A 130 -11.41 12.07 -26.99
CA TRP A 130 -11.73 13.49 -26.94
C TRP A 130 -10.49 14.34 -26.68
N THR A 131 -9.62 13.93 -25.73
CA THR A 131 -8.33 14.61 -25.48
C THR A 131 -7.47 14.70 -26.74
N ALA A 132 -7.54 13.71 -27.65
CA ALA A 132 -6.80 13.74 -28.92
C ALA A 132 -7.14 14.95 -29.81
N THR A 133 -8.33 15.55 -29.64
CA THR A 133 -8.78 16.70 -30.43
C THR A 133 -8.25 18.05 -29.92
N LEU A 134 -7.61 18.06 -28.75
CA LEU A 134 -7.21 19.29 -28.09
C LEU A 134 -5.88 19.84 -28.62
N PRO A 135 -5.75 21.16 -28.82
CA PRO A 135 -4.50 21.78 -29.24
C PRO A 135 -3.49 21.80 -28.09
N GLY A 136 -2.21 21.84 -28.49
CA GLY A 136 -1.10 22.10 -27.57
C GLY A 136 -0.89 23.61 -27.35
N TYR A 137 -0.35 23.95 -26.19
CA TYR A 137 -0.02 25.33 -25.81
C TYR A 137 1.39 25.39 -25.24
N ALA A 138 2.18 26.38 -25.66
CA ALA A 138 3.45 26.68 -25.01
C ALA A 138 3.19 27.25 -23.60
N PRO A 139 4.03 26.92 -22.60
CA PRO A 139 3.90 27.53 -21.28
C PRO A 139 4.19 29.03 -21.36
N ILE A 140 3.44 29.83 -20.60
CA ILE A 140 3.67 31.27 -20.46
C ILE A 140 4.09 31.54 -19.01
N PRO A 141 5.25 32.17 -18.76
CA PRO A 141 5.70 32.48 -17.40
C PRO A 141 4.63 33.22 -16.59
N TYR A 142 4.45 32.84 -15.33
CA TYR A 142 3.53 33.53 -14.44
C TYR A 142 3.99 34.98 -14.22
N GLY A 143 3.08 35.92 -14.41
CA GLY A 143 3.31 37.35 -14.25
C GLY A 143 2.02 38.08 -13.86
N SER A 144 2.09 39.40 -13.86
CA SER A 144 0.90 40.25 -13.71
C SER A 144 0.83 41.23 -14.86
N ARG A 145 -0.37 41.45 -15.39
CA ARG A 145 -0.65 42.44 -16.43
C ARG A 145 -1.57 43.50 -15.86
N THR A 146 -1.36 44.75 -16.25
CA THR A 146 -2.26 45.85 -15.91
C THR A 146 -3.59 45.70 -16.67
N ASP A 147 -4.69 45.63 -15.92
CA ASP A 147 -6.08 45.70 -16.37
C ASP A 147 -6.65 47.08 -15.99
N PRO A 148 -7.11 47.89 -16.96
CA PRO A 148 -7.72 49.19 -16.71
C PRO A 148 -8.87 49.18 -15.70
N ALA A 149 -9.59 48.06 -15.55
CA ALA A 149 -10.77 47.97 -14.68
C ALA A 149 -10.45 47.39 -13.29
N HIS A 150 -9.43 46.54 -13.16
CA HIS A 150 -9.19 45.75 -11.93
C HIS A 150 -7.73 45.83 -11.41
N GLY A 151 -6.91 46.73 -11.93
CA GLY A 151 -5.54 46.93 -11.46
C GLY A 151 -4.57 45.92 -12.07
N PHE A 152 -4.04 44.98 -11.29
CA PHE A 152 -3.14 43.92 -11.80
C PHE A 152 -3.85 42.58 -11.80
N VAL A 153 -3.89 41.92 -12.95
CA VAL A 153 -4.49 40.60 -13.13
C VAL A 153 -3.38 39.58 -13.39
N PRO A 154 -3.41 38.40 -12.72
CA PRO A 154 -2.43 37.36 -12.97
C PRO A 154 -2.50 36.88 -14.43
N HIS A 155 -1.34 36.70 -15.04
CA HIS A 155 -1.18 36.23 -16.41
C HIS A 155 -0.17 35.08 -16.46
N GLY A 156 -0.29 34.23 -17.47
CA GLY A 156 0.56 33.06 -17.64
C GLY A 156 0.00 31.80 -17.01
N GLY A 157 0.60 30.67 -17.36
CA GLY A 157 0.10 29.35 -17.01
C GLY A 157 0.94 28.24 -17.60
N ASP A 158 0.77 27.05 -17.03
CA ASP A 158 1.33 25.82 -17.57
C ASP A 158 0.81 25.59 -19.01
N GLY A 159 1.72 25.17 -19.89
CA GLY A 159 1.38 24.72 -21.24
C GLY A 159 1.04 23.23 -21.28
N ARG A 160 0.76 22.73 -22.47
CA ARG A 160 0.53 21.29 -22.70
C ARG A 160 0.95 20.86 -24.11
N VAL A 161 1.41 19.62 -24.24
CA VAL A 161 1.66 19.01 -25.55
C VAL A 161 0.33 18.84 -26.32
N PRO A 162 0.37 18.73 -27.66
CA PRO A 162 -0.81 18.42 -28.45
C PRO A 162 -1.55 17.19 -27.92
N GLY A 163 -2.88 17.27 -27.91
CA GLY A 163 -3.72 16.20 -27.38
C GLY A 163 -3.51 14.86 -28.09
N THR A 164 -3.25 14.87 -29.39
CA THR A 164 -2.94 13.69 -30.21
C THR A 164 -1.73 12.92 -29.68
N GLU A 165 -0.68 13.63 -29.26
CA GLU A 165 0.55 13.04 -28.74
C GLU A 165 0.27 12.32 -27.42
N LEU A 166 -0.34 13.00 -26.44
CA LEU A 166 -0.68 12.38 -25.16
C LEU A 166 -1.68 11.22 -25.31
N ALA A 167 -2.69 11.40 -26.16
CA ALA A 167 -3.71 10.39 -26.40
C ALA A 167 -3.12 9.11 -27.01
N SER A 168 -2.07 9.21 -27.83
CA SER A 168 -1.38 8.03 -28.37
C SER A 168 -0.75 7.17 -27.27
N TYR A 169 -0.12 7.79 -26.27
CA TYR A 169 0.48 7.08 -25.13
C TYR A 169 -0.58 6.50 -24.19
N LEU A 170 -1.60 7.30 -23.84
CA LEU A 170 -2.69 6.85 -22.95
C LEU A 170 -3.53 5.76 -23.60
N GLY A 171 -3.83 5.88 -24.90
CA GLY A 171 -4.56 4.89 -25.68
C GLY A 171 -3.78 3.58 -25.76
N SER A 172 -2.47 3.64 -26.02
CA SER A 172 -1.60 2.46 -26.01
C SER A 172 -1.57 1.79 -24.64
N ALA A 173 -1.45 2.57 -23.56
CA ALA A 173 -1.51 2.06 -22.19
C ALA A 173 -2.86 1.38 -21.87
N LEU A 174 -3.98 1.96 -22.30
CA LEU A 174 -5.31 1.39 -22.13
C LEU A 174 -5.48 0.09 -22.90
N LEU A 175 -4.96 0.00 -24.14
CA LEU A 175 -4.99 -1.22 -24.94
C LEU A 175 -4.15 -2.33 -24.32
N VAL A 176 -2.93 -2.01 -23.85
CA VAL A 176 -2.08 -2.97 -23.12
C VAL A 176 -2.78 -3.45 -21.84
N LEU A 177 -3.41 -2.55 -21.11
CA LEU A 177 -4.18 -2.89 -19.91
C LEU A 177 -5.35 -3.83 -20.25
N ALA A 178 -6.12 -3.54 -21.31
CA ALA A 178 -7.25 -4.36 -21.74
C ALA A 178 -6.81 -5.76 -22.20
N GLY A 179 -5.82 -5.82 -23.12
CA GLY A 179 -5.27 -7.08 -23.61
C GLY A 179 -4.61 -7.90 -22.51
N GLY A 180 -3.83 -7.26 -21.64
CA GLY A 180 -3.22 -7.89 -20.47
C GLY A 180 -4.25 -8.41 -19.48
N THR A 181 -5.32 -7.66 -19.21
CA THR A 181 -6.43 -8.12 -18.35
C THR A 181 -7.05 -9.38 -18.90
N TRP A 182 -7.35 -9.42 -20.21
CA TRP A 182 -7.87 -10.61 -20.87
C TRP A 182 -6.93 -11.81 -20.71
N LEU A 183 -5.62 -11.63 -20.94
CA LEU A 183 -4.62 -12.69 -20.76
C LEU A 183 -4.57 -13.21 -19.31
N VAL A 184 -4.65 -12.31 -18.32
CA VAL A 184 -4.66 -12.71 -16.91
C VAL A 184 -5.97 -13.42 -16.54
N LEU A 185 -7.12 -12.99 -17.06
CA LEU A 185 -8.38 -13.73 -16.89
C LEU A 185 -8.28 -15.15 -17.46
N VAL A 186 -7.71 -15.30 -18.66
CA VAL A 186 -7.43 -16.61 -19.27
C VAL A 186 -6.47 -17.41 -18.38
N LEU A 187 -5.41 -16.81 -17.86
CA LEU A 187 -4.49 -17.46 -16.93
C LEU A 187 -5.21 -17.95 -15.65
N ILE A 188 -6.10 -17.14 -15.07
CA ILE A 188 -6.89 -17.52 -13.89
C ILE A 188 -7.80 -18.72 -14.21
N THR A 189 -8.45 -18.74 -15.38
CA THR A 189 -9.27 -19.91 -15.78
C THR A 189 -8.46 -21.18 -15.97
N ARG A 190 -7.28 -21.05 -16.59
CA ARG A 190 -6.36 -22.16 -16.89
C ARG A 190 -5.53 -22.58 -15.67
N ARG A 191 -5.63 -21.85 -14.55
CA ARG A 191 -4.93 -22.19 -13.31
C ARG A 191 -5.27 -23.61 -12.87
N ARG A 192 -4.23 -24.37 -12.53
CA ARG A 192 -4.34 -25.71 -11.94
C ARG A 192 -5.15 -25.65 -10.64
N ARG A 193 -5.88 -26.72 -10.34
CA ARG A 193 -6.60 -26.85 -9.06
C ARG A 193 -5.60 -27.05 -7.94
N LEU A 194 -5.90 -26.45 -6.79
CA LEU A 194 -5.20 -26.77 -5.55
C LEU A 194 -5.83 -28.05 -5.00
N GLU A 195 -5.02 -29.10 -4.87
CA GLU A 195 -5.48 -30.44 -4.46
C GLU A 195 -6.05 -30.49 -3.04
N ALA A 196 -5.67 -29.53 -2.19
CA ALA A 196 -6.16 -29.40 -0.82
C ALA A 196 -7.53 -28.71 -0.71
N LEU A 197 -8.13 -28.30 -1.84
CA LEU A 197 -9.42 -27.61 -1.90
C LEU A 197 -10.39 -28.39 -2.79
N ASP A 198 -11.66 -28.35 -2.45
CA ASP A 198 -12.69 -28.96 -3.29
C ASP A 198 -12.85 -28.20 -4.64
N SER A 199 -13.65 -28.76 -5.56
CA SER A 199 -13.89 -28.15 -6.87
C SER A 199 -14.62 -26.79 -6.75
N GLY A 200 -15.54 -26.65 -5.80
CA GLY A 200 -16.31 -25.44 -5.53
C GLY A 200 -15.46 -24.30 -4.96
N GLU A 201 -14.59 -24.59 -3.99
CA GLU A 201 -13.60 -23.70 -3.38
C GLU A 201 -12.58 -23.24 -4.41
N ASN A 202 -12.12 -24.13 -5.28
CA ASN A 202 -11.24 -23.75 -6.40
C ASN A 202 -11.94 -22.78 -7.38
N ASN A 203 -13.21 -23.03 -7.71
CA ASN A 203 -14.01 -22.15 -8.56
C ASN A 203 -14.28 -20.79 -7.89
N LEU A 204 -14.52 -20.80 -6.58
CA LEU A 204 -14.69 -19.60 -5.77
C LEU A 204 -13.39 -18.79 -5.69
N LEU A 205 -12.23 -19.44 -5.54
CA LEU A 205 -10.93 -18.78 -5.61
C LEU A 205 -10.66 -18.12 -6.97
N ARG A 206 -11.07 -18.76 -8.08
CA ARG A 206 -10.98 -18.14 -9.42
C ARG A 206 -11.86 -16.90 -9.48
N THR A 207 -13.10 -17.00 -9.00
CA THR A 207 -14.04 -15.87 -8.94
C THR A 207 -13.48 -14.71 -8.11
N ILE A 208 -12.88 -14.99 -6.94
CA ILE A 208 -12.23 -13.97 -6.09
C ILE A 208 -11.05 -13.32 -6.82
N ALA A 209 -10.20 -14.12 -7.48
CA ALA A 209 -9.07 -13.60 -8.22
C ALA A 209 -9.49 -12.72 -9.40
N MET A 210 -10.50 -13.13 -10.16
CA MET A 210 -11.08 -12.33 -11.25
C MET A 210 -11.73 -11.05 -10.74
N ASN A 211 -12.51 -11.12 -9.67
CA ASN A 211 -13.14 -9.95 -9.05
C ASN A 211 -12.10 -8.91 -8.63
N ARG A 212 -11.01 -9.35 -7.97
CA ARG A 212 -9.91 -8.46 -7.59
C ARG A 212 -9.21 -7.83 -8.78
N LEU A 213 -8.85 -8.64 -9.79
CA LEU A 213 -8.22 -8.15 -11.02
C LEU A 213 -9.11 -7.10 -11.67
N LEU A 214 -10.40 -7.40 -11.87
CA LEU A 214 -11.34 -6.48 -12.51
C LEU A 214 -11.45 -5.14 -11.77
N ARG A 215 -11.50 -5.17 -10.43
CA ARG A 215 -11.52 -3.96 -9.61
C ARG A 215 -10.24 -3.13 -9.77
N THR A 216 -9.07 -3.77 -9.71
CA THR A 216 -7.79 -3.04 -9.85
C THR A 216 -7.66 -2.45 -11.25
N VAL A 217 -7.92 -3.21 -12.31
CA VAL A 217 -7.79 -2.68 -13.68
C VAL A 217 -8.83 -1.60 -14.01
N ALA A 218 -10.03 -1.66 -13.43
CA ALA A 218 -11.01 -0.58 -13.55
C ALA A 218 -10.49 0.73 -12.92
N THR A 219 -9.85 0.66 -11.75
CA THR A 219 -9.25 1.85 -11.14
C THR A 219 -8.08 2.40 -11.95
N VAL A 220 -7.28 1.54 -12.61
CA VAL A 220 -6.20 1.98 -13.50
C VAL A 220 -6.77 2.65 -14.76
N ALA A 221 -7.74 2.02 -15.42
CA ALA A 221 -8.38 2.58 -16.62
C ALA A 221 -9.02 3.96 -16.33
N SER A 222 -9.72 4.07 -15.20
CA SER A 222 -10.28 5.34 -14.71
C SER A 222 -9.18 6.37 -14.39
N GLY A 223 -8.04 5.93 -13.83
CA GLY A 223 -6.89 6.80 -13.59
C GLY A 223 -6.27 7.34 -14.88
N LEU A 224 -6.19 6.53 -15.94
CA LEU A 224 -5.75 6.99 -17.27
C LEU A 224 -6.71 8.06 -17.83
N ALA A 225 -8.02 7.87 -17.64
CA ALA A 225 -9.02 8.86 -18.01
C ALA A 225 -8.88 10.16 -17.19
N ALA A 226 -8.55 10.07 -15.90
CA ALA A 226 -8.29 11.23 -15.05
C ALA A 226 -7.05 12.02 -15.46
N ILE A 227 -6.00 11.35 -15.96
CA ILE A 227 -4.82 12.02 -16.54
C ILE A 227 -5.24 12.77 -17.82
N ALA A 228 -5.98 12.12 -18.71
CA ALA A 228 -6.51 12.74 -19.92
C ALA A 228 -7.40 13.95 -19.60
N GLY A 229 -8.25 13.85 -18.58
CA GLY A 229 -9.09 14.96 -18.11
C GLY A 229 -8.30 16.06 -17.41
N ASN A 230 -7.24 15.74 -16.67
CA ASN A 230 -6.32 16.74 -16.10
C ASN A 230 -5.65 17.56 -17.21
N HIS A 231 -5.19 16.92 -18.28
CA HIS A 231 -4.63 17.57 -19.46
C HIS A 231 -5.69 18.42 -20.19
N ALA A 232 -6.91 17.89 -20.35
CA ALA A 232 -8.00 18.59 -21.01
C ALA A 232 -8.46 19.85 -20.25
N ALA A 233 -8.50 19.78 -18.92
CA ALA A 233 -8.95 20.86 -18.06
C ALA A 233 -7.97 22.06 -18.02
N ARG A 234 -6.76 21.93 -18.57
CA ARG A 234 -5.82 23.05 -18.63
C ARG A 234 -6.29 24.10 -19.64
N PRO A 235 -6.56 25.34 -19.18
CA PRO A 235 -6.94 26.43 -20.07
C PRO A 235 -5.75 26.86 -20.93
N ASP A 236 -6.03 27.62 -21.98
CA ASP A 236 -5.00 28.34 -22.72
C ASP A 236 -4.28 29.31 -21.75
N PRO A 237 -2.95 29.21 -21.58
CA PRO A 237 -2.21 30.05 -20.64
C PRO A 237 -2.24 31.55 -21.01
N SER A 238 -2.65 31.90 -22.23
CA SER A 238 -2.87 33.29 -22.64
C SER A 238 -4.17 33.89 -22.11
N VAL A 239 -5.13 33.05 -21.70
CA VAL A 239 -6.43 33.46 -21.17
C VAL A 239 -6.38 33.48 -19.65
N VAL A 240 -6.80 34.58 -19.04
CA VAL A 240 -6.94 34.70 -17.58
C VAL A 240 -8.07 33.78 -17.14
N SER A 241 -7.72 32.64 -16.53
CA SER A 241 -8.69 31.71 -15.95
C SER A 241 -8.59 31.71 -14.43
N THR A 242 -9.71 31.96 -13.75
CA THR A 242 -9.79 32.02 -12.28
C THR A 242 -9.84 30.64 -11.62
N GLY A 243 -9.83 29.56 -12.39
CA GLY A 243 -9.76 28.20 -11.88
C GLY A 243 -10.04 27.14 -12.94
N TRP A 244 -9.53 25.94 -12.73
CA TRP A 244 -9.87 24.77 -13.54
C TRP A 244 -10.26 23.63 -12.62
N MET A 245 -11.32 22.90 -13.00
CA MET A 245 -11.83 21.76 -12.22
C MET A 245 -11.56 20.46 -12.97
N ASN A 246 -10.82 19.54 -12.35
CA ASN A 246 -10.61 18.21 -12.92
C ASN A 246 -11.77 17.29 -12.60
N VAL A 247 -12.87 17.43 -13.35
CA VAL A 247 -14.07 16.58 -13.21
C VAL A 247 -13.72 15.09 -13.38
N ALA A 248 -12.82 14.75 -14.32
CA ALA A 248 -12.39 13.37 -14.52
C ALA A 248 -11.66 12.79 -13.30
N GLY A 249 -10.89 13.62 -12.58
CA GLY A 249 -10.29 13.27 -11.30
C GLY A 249 -11.33 12.93 -10.22
N ALA A 250 -12.42 13.71 -10.15
CA ALA A 250 -13.53 13.44 -9.23
C ALA A 250 -14.28 12.15 -9.59
N VAL A 251 -14.55 11.92 -10.88
CA VAL A 251 -15.14 10.67 -11.38
C VAL A 251 -14.23 9.48 -11.04
N ASN A 252 -12.91 9.64 -11.18
CA ASN A 252 -11.96 8.59 -10.81
C ASN A 252 -11.98 8.26 -9.32
N LEU A 253 -12.11 9.27 -8.45
CA LEU A 253 -12.32 9.03 -7.03
C LEU A 253 -13.62 8.26 -6.76
N ALA A 254 -14.70 8.60 -7.46
CA ALA A 254 -15.97 7.88 -7.34
C ALA A 254 -15.85 6.41 -7.80
N VAL A 255 -15.16 6.15 -8.91
CA VAL A 255 -14.87 4.78 -9.38
C VAL A 255 -14.04 4.02 -8.35
N LEU A 256 -13.02 4.64 -7.76
CA LEU A 256 -12.20 4.03 -6.72
C LEU A 256 -13.04 3.64 -5.49
N LEU A 257 -13.92 4.53 -5.03
CA LEU A 257 -14.83 4.27 -3.90
C LEU A 257 -15.85 3.18 -4.22
N ALA A 258 -16.45 3.19 -5.41
CA ALA A 258 -17.37 2.16 -5.87
C ALA A 258 -16.67 0.79 -5.95
N MET A 259 -15.47 0.75 -6.53
CA MET A 259 -14.65 -0.44 -6.59
C MET A 259 -14.21 -0.87 -5.20
N TRP A 260 -13.94 0.03 -4.25
CA TRP A 260 -13.64 -0.32 -2.86
C TRP A 260 -14.80 -1.07 -2.20
N TRP A 261 -16.03 -0.54 -2.35
CA TRP A 261 -17.23 -1.11 -1.73
C TRP A 261 -17.55 -2.50 -2.30
N TRP A 262 -17.21 -2.79 -3.55
CA TRP A 262 -17.55 -4.06 -4.18
C TRP A 262 -16.92 -5.28 -3.49
N ALA A 263 -17.63 -5.91 -2.55
CA ALA A 263 -17.09 -6.99 -1.75
C ALA A 263 -16.90 -8.28 -2.59
N PRO A 264 -15.74 -8.94 -2.53
CA PRO A 264 -15.56 -10.24 -3.17
C PRO A 264 -16.37 -11.30 -2.42
N PRO A 265 -16.82 -12.37 -3.11
CA PRO A 265 -17.49 -13.48 -2.43
C PRO A 265 -16.51 -14.14 -1.46
N LYS A 266 -16.99 -14.51 -0.26
CA LYS A 266 -16.16 -15.05 0.82
C LYS A 266 -16.10 -16.58 0.71
N LEU A 267 -14.91 -17.17 0.86
CA LEU A 267 -14.74 -18.62 1.00
C LEU A 267 -15.48 -19.08 2.26
N ARG A 268 -16.37 -20.08 2.13
CA ARG A 268 -17.22 -20.60 3.23
C ARG A 268 -16.46 -21.43 4.28
N ALA A 269 -15.13 -21.48 4.22
CA ALA A 269 -14.26 -22.32 5.06
C ALA A 269 -14.28 -22.03 6.58
N VAL A 270 -15.29 -21.33 7.12
CA VAL A 270 -15.50 -21.10 8.56
C VAL A 270 -16.89 -21.54 9.03
N ARG A 271 -17.77 -22.05 8.14
CA ARG A 271 -19.07 -22.61 8.54
C ARG A 271 -19.22 -24.01 7.97
N ALA A 272 -18.33 -24.91 8.34
CA ALA A 272 -18.57 -26.34 8.17
C ALA A 272 -19.64 -26.77 9.19
N GLU A 273 -20.90 -26.63 8.81
CA GLU A 273 -21.95 -27.54 9.27
C GLU A 273 -21.57 -28.94 8.78
N GLY A 274 -21.23 -29.82 9.72
CA GLY A 274 -21.02 -31.24 9.44
C GLY A 274 -19.64 -31.78 9.82
N THR A 275 -19.61 -32.48 10.96
CA THR A 275 -18.74 -33.66 11.23
C THR A 275 -17.25 -33.52 11.49
N LEU A 276 -16.62 -32.35 11.47
CA LEU A 276 -15.30 -32.16 12.09
C LEU A 276 -15.43 -31.29 13.35
N PRO A 277 -14.84 -31.68 14.49
CA PRO A 277 -14.91 -30.87 15.70
C PRO A 277 -14.34 -29.49 15.35
N ALA A 278 -15.19 -28.46 15.49
CA ALA A 278 -14.80 -27.08 15.27
C ALA A 278 -13.45 -26.85 15.96
N PRO A 279 -12.44 -26.23 15.30
CA PRO A 279 -11.19 -25.91 15.97
C PRO A 279 -11.57 -25.08 17.19
N ARG A 280 -11.50 -25.69 18.37
CA ARG A 280 -11.96 -25.12 19.65
C ARG A 280 -11.55 -23.66 19.65
N GLU A 281 -12.54 -22.77 19.62
CA GLU A 281 -12.31 -21.34 19.78
C GLU A 281 -11.45 -21.22 21.03
N ARG A 282 -10.20 -20.79 20.87
CA ARG A 282 -9.24 -20.82 21.97
C ARG A 282 -9.85 -19.99 23.10
N PRO A 283 -9.88 -20.46 24.36
CA PRO A 283 -10.46 -19.72 25.48
C PRO A 283 -9.93 -18.27 25.60
N ALA A 284 -8.69 -18.05 25.14
CA ALA A 284 -8.08 -16.73 25.05
C ALA A 284 -8.75 -15.78 24.03
N ALA A 285 -9.31 -16.29 22.93
CA ALA A 285 -9.95 -15.51 21.87
C ALA A 285 -11.39 -15.10 22.20
N SER A 286 -12.07 -15.84 23.09
CA SER A 286 -13.41 -15.49 23.57
C SER A 286 -13.39 -14.45 24.71
N HIS A 287 -12.25 -14.25 25.38
CA HIS A 287 -12.12 -13.30 26.47
C HIS A 287 -12.40 -11.85 26.01
N PRO A 288 -13.19 -11.05 26.74
CA PRO A 288 -13.60 -9.72 26.28
C PRO A 288 -12.42 -8.74 26.10
N ALA A 289 -11.36 -8.87 26.90
CA ALA A 289 -10.12 -8.10 26.71
C ALA A 289 -9.41 -8.40 25.38
N SER A 290 -9.46 -9.65 24.88
CA SER A 290 -8.86 -9.99 23.58
C SER A 290 -9.74 -9.50 22.43
N ARG A 291 -11.07 -9.51 22.57
CA ARG A 291 -11.99 -8.87 21.61
C ARG A 291 -11.76 -7.37 21.49
N LEU A 292 -11.56 -6.67 22.60
CA LEU A 292 -11.19 -5.25 22.61
C LEU A 292 -9.82 -5.04 21.92
N CYS A 293 -8.86 -5.93 22.17
CA CYS A 293 -7.57 -5.89 21.48
C CYS A 293 -7.71 -6.11 19.95
N MET A 294 -8.66 -6.95 19.52
CA MET A 294 -8.97 -7.17 18.10
C MET A 294 -9.71 -5.97 17.48
N SER A 295 -10.67 -5.34 18.17
CA SER A 295 -11.38 -4.15 17.67
C SER A 295 -10.47 -2.94 17.52
N LEU A 296 -9.44 -2.81 18.36
CA LEU A 296 -8.38 -1.82 18.18
C LEU A 296 -7.69 -1.94 16.82
N GLY A 297 -7.63 -3.13 16.21
CA GLY A 297 -7.08 -3.30 14.86
C GLY A 297 -7.82 -2.47 13.80
N ALA A 298 -9.16 -2.39 13.88
CA ALA A 298 -9.96 -1.58 12.97
C ALA A 298 -9.75 -0.07 13.23
N ALA A 299 -9.69 0.33 14.50
CA ALA A 299 -9.39 1.71 14.89
C ALA A 299 -8.00 2.16 14.41
N LEU A 300 -6.99 1.29 14.48
CA LEU A 300 -5.66 1.54 13.94
C LEU A 300 -5.69 1.72 12.41
N GLY A 301 -6.53 0.96 11.70
CA GLY A 301 -6.75 1.15 10.27
C GLY A 301 -7.33 2.54 9.95
N LEU A 302 -8.36 2.96 10.67
CA LEU A 302 -8.94 4.31 10.52
C LEU A 302 -7.93 5.41 10.88
N ALA A 303 -7.11 5.20 11.91
CA ALA A 303 -6.10 6.16 12.36
C ALA A 303 -5.06 6.47 11.25
N THR A 304 -4.80 5.53 10.34
CA THR A 304 -3.92 5.76 9.18
C THR A 304 -4.52 6.66 8.10
N LEU A 305 -5.81 6.99 8.16
CA LEU A 305 -6.46 7.93 7.22
C LEU A 305 -6.30 9.41 7.62
N VAL A 306 -5.80 9.69 8.83
CA VAL A 306 -5.59 11.06 9.33
C VAL A 306 -4.74 11.92 8.38
N PRO A 307 -3.61 11.44 7.82
CA PRO A 307 -2.84 12.21 6.85
C PRO A 307 -3.63 12.61 5.61
N ALA A 308 -4.51 11.74 5.11
CA ALA A 308 -5.36 12.04 3.96
C ALA A 308 -6.38 13.14 4.30
N LEU A 309 -6.96 13.10 5.50
CA LEU A 309 -7.84 14.16 5.98
C LEU A 309 -7.09 15.50 6.12
N VAL A 310 -5.89 15.50 6.69
CA VAL A 310 -5.03 16.69 6.81
C VAL A 310 -4.65 17.24 5.44
N ALA A 311 -4.34 16.37 4.47
CA ALA A 311 -4.04 16.76 3.10
C ALA A 311 -5.21 17.48 2.42
N VAL A 312 -6.44 17.01 2.67
CA VAL A 312 -7.67 17.62 2.13
C VAL A 312 -7.97 18.95 2.80
N LEU A 313 -7.80 19.05 4.12
CA LEU A 313 -8.15 20.24 4.89
C LEU A 313 -7.10 21.35 4.79
N ILE A 314 -5.83 21.01 4.59
CA ILE A 314 -4.72 21.97 4.53
C ILE A 314 -3.89 21.70 3.27
N PRO A 315 -4.36 22.14 2.08
CA PRO A 315 -3.61 22.06 0.84
C PRO A 315 -2.27 22.80 1.01
N GLY A 316 -1.16 22.06 1.03
CA GLY A 316 0.19 22.60 1.27
C GLY A 316 0.92 22.01 2.47
N ALA A 317 0.19 21.49 3.48
CA ALA A 317 0.82 20.80 4.62
C ALA A 317 1.62 19.57 4.17
N VAL A 318 1.18 18.94 3.08
CA VAL A 318 1.82 17.74 2.51
C VAL A 318 3.00 18.07 1.60
N THR A 319 2.97 19.20 0.89
CA THR A 319 3.97 19.52 -0.13
C THR A 319 5.22 20.17 0.46
N GLY A 320 5.12 20.86 1.59
CA GLY A 320 6.28 21.50 2.23
C GLY A 320 7.06 20.62 3.22
N HIS A 321 6.41 19.62 3.83
CA HIS A 321 6.97 18.92 4.99
C HIS A 321 6.63 17.42 4.98
N ALA A 322 7.05 16.70 3.94
CA ALA A 322 6.73 15.28 3.77
C ALA A 322 7.11 14.41 4.99
N ALA A 323 8.18 14.78 5.72
CA ALA A 323 8.56 14.15 6.98
C ALA A 323 7.47 14.21 8.07
N LEU A 324 6.81 15.37 8.21
CA LEU A 324 5.74 15.55 9.18
C LEU A 324 4.50 14.72 8.80
N VAL A 325 4.22 14.56 7.50
CA VAL A 325 3.10 13.75 7.02
C VAL A 325 3.24 12.29 7.46
N VAL A 326 4.44 11.73 7.32
CA VAL A 326 4.72 10.35 7.76
C VAL A 326 4.61 10.23 9.28
N ALA A 327 5.09 11.22 10.03
CA ALA A 327 4.93 11.26 11.49
C ALA A 327 3.47 11.36 11.91
N MET A 328 2.67 12.17 11.21
CA MET A 328 1.22 12.28 11.39
C MET A 328 0.47 10.99 11.03
N ALA A 329 1.06 10.10 10.22
CA ALA A 329 0.50 8.78 9.98
C ALA A 329 0.76 7.81 11.15
N ALA A 330 1.97 7.87 11.73
CA ALA A 330 2.38 7.01 12.83
C ALA A 330 1.79 7.45 14.18
N ALA A 331 1.64 8.75 14.40
CA ALA A 331 1.23 9.29 15.70
C ALA A 331 -0.17 8.83 16.14
N PRO A 332 -1.23 8.91 15.31
CA PRO A 332 -2.56 8.40 15.65
C PRO A 332 -2.56 6.92 16.00
N VAL A 333 -1.75 6.10 15.29
CA VAL A 333 -1.61 4.66 15.55
C VAL A 333 -1.05 4.41 16.96
N LEU A 334 -0.03 5.17 17.36
CA LEU A 334 0.57 5.08 18.70
C LEU A 334 -0.39 5.58 19.79
N VAL A 335 -1.12 6.67 19.54
CA VAL A 335 -2.14 7.21 20.46
C VAL A 335 -3.29 6.23 20.66
N VAL A 336 -3.82 5.64 19.58
CA VAL A 336 -4.87 4.61 19.67
C VAL A 336 -4.37 3.37 20.41
N THR A 337 -3.10 3.00 20.22
CA THR A 337 -2.49 1.90 20.97
C THR A 337 -2.41 2.21 22.48
N ALA A 338 -2.00 3.43 22.85
CA ALA A 338 -1.94 3.87 24.24
C ALA A 338 -3.34 3.96 24.88
N ALA A 339 -4.31 4.53 24.16
CA ALA A 339 -5.71 4.59 24.60
C ALA A 339 -6.29 3.19 24.80
N GLY A 340 -5.97 2.25 23.90
CA GLY A 340 -6.33 0.85 24.03
C GLY A 340 -5.82 0.21 25.32
N GLU A 341 -4.57 0.47 25.69
CA GLU A 341 -4.00 0.01 26.96
C GLU A 341 -4.70 0.59 28.18
N LEU A 342 -5.02 1.89 28.16
CA LEU A 342 -5.78 2.56 29.23
C LEU A 342 -7.20 2.01 29.35
N LEU A 343 -7.86 1.69 28.23
CA LEU A 343 -9.18 1.06 28.22
C LEU A 343 -9.15 -0.36 28.79
N ILE A 344 -8.12 -1.15 28.43
CA ILE A 344 -7.93 -2.49 29.03
C ILE A 344 -7.70 -2.37 30.53
N GLN A 345 -6.87 -1.41 30.97
CA GLN A 345 -6.65 -1.16 32.39
C GLN A 345 -7.94 -0.78 33.12
N ARG A 346 -8.73 0.13 32.56
CA ARG A 346 -9.95 0.65 33.18
C ARG A 346 -11.04 -0.42 33.30
N ASN A 347 -11.17 -1.27 32.28
CA ASN A 347 -12.28 -2.23 32.20
C ASN A 347 -11.93 -3.60 32.81
N TYR A 348 -10.65 -4.00 32.82
CA TYR A 348 -10.24 -5.36 33.20
C TYR A 348 -9.04 -5.41 34.16
N GLY A 349 -8.53 -4.25 34.60
CA GLY A 349 -7.43 -4.20 35.56
C GLY A 349 -7.89 -4.59 36.96
N ASN A 350 -7.16 -5.52 37.59
CA ASN A 350 -7.33 -5.90 38.99
C ASN A 350 -6.00 -5.71 39.74
N ARG A 351 -6.03 -5.04 40.89
CA ARG A 351 -4.87 -4.81 41.76
C ARG A 351 -4.30 -6.11 42.34
N ASP A 352 -5.17 -7.10 42.56
CA ASP A 352 -4.81 -8.37 43.20
C ASP A 352 -4.29 -9.40 42.19
N ALA A 353 -4.47 -9.15 40.88
CA ALA A 353 -3.97 -10.02 39.84
C ALA A 353 -2.45 -9.85 39.63
N PRO A 354 -1.68 -10.95 39.49
CA PRO A 354 -0.24 -10.87 39.31
C PRO A 354 0.11 -10.15 38.00
N ARG A 355 1.07 -9.22 38.08
CA ARG A 355 1.60 -8.51 36.90
C ARG A 355 2.68 -9.35 36.24
N ALA A 356 2.38 -9.93 35.08
CA ALA A 356 3.34 -10.74 34.33
C ALA A 356 3.87 -9.96 33.12
N TRP A 357 5.16 -9.65 33.11
CA TRP A 357 5.83 -9.11 31.93
C TRP A 357 6.22 -10.27 30.99
N PRO A 358 6.00 -10.14 29.66
CA PRO A 358 6.43 -11.17 28.72
C PRO A 358 7.96 -11.32 28.74
N ARG A 359 8.44 -12.56 28.79
CA ARG A 359 9.89 -12.87 28.67
C ARG A 359 10.45 -12.47 27.29
N GLN A 360 9.63 -12.58 26.25
CA GLN A 360 9.99 -12.24 24.88
C GLN A 360 8.85 -11.44 24.23
N PRO A 361 8.75 -10.12 24.47
CA PRO A 361 7.66 -9.30 23.96
C PRO A 361 7.66 -9.18 22.43
N VAL A 362 8.83 -9.35 21.81
CA VAL A 362 9.04 -9.15 20.38
C VAL A 362 9.87 -10.29 19.83
N SER A 363 9.47 -10.82 18.67
CA SER A 363 10.28 -11.81 17.94
C SER A 363 11.62 -11.19 17.52
N PRO A 364 12.75 -11.92 17.60
CA PRO A 364 14.05 -11.40 17.18
C PRO A 364 14.05 -10.80 15.77
N ALA A 365 13.32 -11.42 14.84
CA ALA A 365 13.17 -10.94 13.47
C ALA A 365 12.54 -9.53 13.37
N LEU A 366 11.55 -9.20 14.20
CA LEU A 366 10.95 -7.86 14.19
C LEU A 366 11.89 -6.83 14.82
N LEU A 367 12.64 -7.23 15.86
CA LEU A 367 13.63 -6.36 16.48
C LEU A 367 14.79 -6.06 15.52
N THR A 368 15.31 -7.07 14.82
CA THR A 368 16.33 -6.87 13.77
C THR A 368 15.79 -6.02 12.62
N THR A 369 14.52 -6.21 12.23
CA THR A 369 13.87 -5.35 11.22
C THR A 369 13.80 -3.89 11.68
N GLY A 370 13.43 -3.65 12.94
CA GLY A 370 13.39 -2.30 13.51
C GLY A 370 14.76 -1.63 13.56
N ILE A 371 15.80 -2.37 13.97
CA ILE A 371 17.19 -1.88 14.00
C ILE A 371 17.66 -1.58 12.58
N ALA A 372 17.41 -2.48 11.62
CA ALA A 372 17.78 -2.27 10.23
C ALA A 372 17.06 -1.04 9.64
N ALA A 373 15.76 -0.86 9.92
CA ALA A 373 15.01 0.30 9.47
C ALA A 373 15.57 1.62 10.03
N LEU A 374 15.95 1.64 11.31
CA LEU A 374 16.60 2.80 11.93
C LEU A 374 17.97 3.08 11.32
N ALA A 375 18.78 2.04 11.07
CA ALA A 375 20.09 2.18 10.45
C ALA A 375 19.98 2.71 9.00
N VAL A 376 19.01 2.22 8.22
CA VAL A 376 18.73 2.70 6.86
C VAL A 376 18.31 4.17 6.88
N LEU A 377 17.45 4.57 7.82
CA LEU A 377 17.06 5.96 8.00
C LEU A 377 18.25 6.84 8.37
N ALA A 378 19.07 6.44 9.33
CA ALA A 378 20.26 7.17 9.74
C ALA A 378 21.24 7.35 8.57
N ALA A 379 21.48 6.30 7.80
CA ALA A 379 22.30 6.36 6.60
C ALA A 379 21.72 7.33 5.55
N ALA A 380 20.41 7.27 5.30
CA ALA A 380 19.75 8.19 4.36
C ALA A 380 19.87 9.65 4.80
N VAL A 381 19.72 9.94 6.11
CA VAL A 381 19.90 11.28 6.66
C VAL A 381 21.34 11.76 6.50
N VAL A 382 22.32 10.95 6.90
CA VAL A 382 23.75 11.31 6.81
C VAL A 382 24.18 11.54 5.37
N VAL A 383 23.84 10.61 4.46
CA VAL A 383 24.20 10.73 3.03
C VAL A 383 23.57 11.98 2.42
N THR A 384 22.29 12.24 2.70
CA THR A 384 21.61 13.45 2.20
C THR A 384 22.23 14.72 2.76
N ALA A 385 22.59 14.72 4.05
CA ALA A 385 23.20 15.87 4.71
C ALA A 385 24.58 16.21 4.17
N VAL A 386 25.45 15.20 4.00
CA VAL A 386 26.80 15.36 3.43
C VAL A 386 26.71 15.90 2.00
N VAL A 387 25.90 15.24 1.16
CA VAL A 387 25.79 15.63 -0.26
C VAL A 387 25.19 17.03 -0.43
N GLN A 388 24.18 17.41 0.34
CA GLN A 388 23.62 18.76 0.26
C GLN A 388 24.58 19.84 0.77
N ALA A 389 25.39 19.52 1.79
CA ALA A 389 26.43 20.43 2.29
C ALA A 389 27.53 20.63 1.25
N ASP A 390 28.01 19.55 0.62
CA ASP A 390 29.04 19.60 -0.42
C ASP A 390 28.58 20.39 -1.65
N LEU A 391 27.31 20.25 -2.04
CA LEU A 391 26.71 20.94 -3.18
C LEU A 391 26.17 22.35 -2.86
N GLY A 392 26.26 22.81 -1.62
CA GLY A 392 25.74 24.12 -1.20
C GLY A 392 24.22 24.29 -1.36
N ILE A 393 23.46 23.20 -1.33
CA ILE A 393 22.00 23.20 -1.51
C ILE A 393 21.32 23.44 -0.16
N LEU A 394 20.15 24.09 -0.17
CA LEU A 394 19.32 24.26 1.03
C LEU A 394 19.03 22.88 1.69
N PRO A 395 19.27 22.72 3.00
CA PRO A 395 19.16 21.43 3.67
C PRO A 395 17.70 20.98 3.79
N SER A 396 17.36 19.85 3.19
CA SER A 396 16.01 19.25 3.26
C SER A 396 15.87 18.15 4.31
N TRP A 397 16.99 17.64 4.84
CA TRP A 397 17.03 16.58 5.82
C TRP A 397 16.61 16.98 7.26
N PRO A 398 16.76 18.23 7.77
CA PRO A 398 16.53 18.54 9.19
C PRO A 398 15.15 18.20 9.76
N PRO A 399 14.02 18.34 9.03
CA PRO A 399 12.71 17.94 9.54
C PRO A 399 12.59 16.45 9.89
N THR A 400 13.40 15.60 9.25
CA THR A 400 13.36 14.14 9.44
C THR A 400 13.76 13.70 10.86
N PRO A 401 14.93 14.05 11.42
CA PRO A 401 15.28 13.69 12.80
C PRO A 401 14.33 14.29 13.83
N TRP A 402 13.81 15.51 13.61
CA TRP A 402 12.80 16.10 14.51
C TRP A 402 11.52 15.27 14.54
N ALA A 403 10.95 14.96 13.37
CA ALA A 403 9.78 14.11 13.24
C ALA A 403 10.00 12.73 13.88
N CYS A 404 11.18 12.13 13.67
CA CYS A 404 11.53 10.83 14.26
C CYS A 404 11.63 10.87 15.78
N THR A 405 12.21 11.93 16.32
CA THR A 405 12.31 12.13 17.77
C THR A 405 10.91 12.28 18.37
N SER A 406 10.02 13.05 17.74
CA SER A 406 8.64 13.20 18.18
C SER A 406 7.88 11.87 18.18
N VAL A 407 7.99 11.07 17.11
CA VAL A 407 7.33 9.75 17.04
C VAL A 407 7.92 8.77 18.05
N ALA A 408 9.24 8.80 18.27
CA ALA A 408 9.90 7.97 19.27
C ALA A 408 9.46 8.32 20.70
N LEU A 409 9.36 9.61 21.03
CA LEU A 409 8.82 10.07 22.30
C LEU A 409 7.36 9.65 22.48
N LEU A 410 6.55 9.76 21.43
CA LEU A 410 5.15 9.35 21.47
C LEU A 410 4.99 7.83 21.66
N ALA A 411 5.91 7.03 21.11
CA ALA A 411 5.93 5.57 21.29
C ALA A 411 6.19 5.13 22.74
N ILE A 412 6.72 6.02 23.60
CA ILE A 412 6.87 5.77 25.02
C ILE A 412 5.50 5.64 25.70
N LEU A 413 4.48 6.39 25.25
CA LEU A 413 3.13 6.38 25.86
C LEU A 413 2.51 4.97 25.93
N PRO A 414 2.35 4.21 24.83
CA PRO A 414 1.79 2.87 24.89
C PRO A 414 2.67 1.89 25.69
N LEU A 415 4.00 2.06 25.69
CA LEU A 415 4.91 1.21 26.47
C LEU A 415 4.79 1.47 27.98
N VAL A 416 4.71 2.73 28.39
CA VAL A 416 4.50 3.13 29.78
C VAL A 416 3.11 2.71 30.24
N ALA A 417 2.07 2.91 29.42
CA ALA A 417 0.73 2.43 29.71
C ALA A 417 0.71 0.91 29.89
N ALA A 418 1.32 0.15 28.95
CA ALA A 418 1.44 -1.29 29.04
C ALA A 418 2.29 -1.75 30.22
N LYS A 419 3.28 -0.97 30.70
CA LYS A 419 4.09 -1.30 31.90
C LYS A 419 3.36 -0.99 33.20
N ARG A 420 2.63 0.13 33.26
CA ARG A 420 1.88 0.59 34.45
C ARG A 420 0.53 -0.12 34.62
N ARG A 421 0.00 -0.75 33.57
CA ARG A 421 -1.26 -1.51 33.61
C ARG A 421 -1.23 -2.56 34.73
N GLN A 422 -2.34 -2.67 35.47
CA GLN A 422 -2.56 -3.70 36.49
C GLN A 422 -2.74 -5.09 35.84
N GLY A 423 -2.66 -6.17 36.63
CA GLY A 423 -2.89 -7.53 36.11
C GLY A 423 -4.35 -7.70 35.67
N ILE A 424 -4.61 -8.66 34.79
CA ILE A 424 -5.98 -9.02 34.40
C ILE A 424 -6.32 -10.32 35.12
N SER A 425 -7.37 -10.30 35.96
CA SER A 425 -7.87 -11.53 36.58
C SER A 425 -8.53 -12.39 35.52
N THR A 426 -7.96 -13.57 35.25
CA THR A 426 -8.49 -14.48 34.24
C THR A 426 -8.13 -15.91 34.57
N THR A 427 -9.00 -16.83 34.17
CA THR A 427 -8.76 -18.28 34.25
C THR A 427 -7.78 -18.77 33.18
N VAL A 428 -7.39 -17.91 32.23
CA VAL A 428 -6.46 -18.24 31.14
C VAL A 428 -5.03 -17.84 31.52
N PRO A 429 -4.13 -18.78 31.84
CA PRO A 429 -2.76 -18.46 32.22
C PRO A 429 -2.02 -17.72 31.10
N GLY A 430 -1.32 -16.63 31.46
CA GLY A 430 -0.48 -15.87 30.52
C GLY A 430 -1.20 -14.93 29.57
N LEU A 431 -2.52 -14.68 29.73
CA LEU A 431 -3.24 -13.72 28.89
C LEU A 431 -2.70 -12.29 29.01
N ASP A 432 -2.43 -11.82 30.24
CA ASP A 432 -1.92 -10.45 30.46
C ASP A 432 -0.56 -10.24 29.79
N SER A 433 0.37 -11.19 29.96
CA SER A 433 1.69 -11.13 29.32
C SER A 433 1.59 -11.18 27.80
N ALA A 434 0.66 -11.97 27.23
CA ALA A 434 0.40 -11.99 25.79
C ALA A 434 -0.17 -10.65 25.29
N LEU A 435 -1.10 -10.03 26.02
CA LEU A 435 -1.64 -8.72 25.66
C LEU A 435 -0.57 -7.62 25.71
N ARG A 436 0.31 -7.62 26.72
CA ARG A 436 1.46 -6.70 26.78
C ARG A 436 2.42 -6.94 25.61
N ALA A 437 2.71 -8.20 25.28
CA ALA A 437 3.55 -8.55 24.14
C ALA A 437 2.95 -8.03 22.82
N ILE A 438 1.63 -8.15 22.62
CA ILE A 438 0.94 -7.60 21.44
C ILE A 438 1.15 -6.08 21.35
N THR A 439 1.06 -5.37 22.46
CA THR A 439 1.26 -3.91 22.47
C THR A 439 2.69 -3.53 22.16
N VAL A 440 3.69 -4.18 22.79
CA VAL A 440 5.10 -3.92 22.46
C VAL A 440 5.38 -4.26 20.99
N HIS A 441 4.85 -5.38 20.48
CA HIS A 441 4.95 -5.76 19.08
C HIS A 441 4.36 -4.69 18.14
N ARG A 442 3.18 -4.16 18.45
CA ARG A 442 2.55 -3.08 17.66
C ARG A 442 3.40 -1.82 17.65
N VAL A 443 3.96 -1.42 18.79
CA VAL A 443 4.84 -0.26 18.89
C VAL A 443 6.10 -0.45 18.03
N VAL A 444 6.82 -1.56 18.20
CA VAL A 444 8.05 -1.84 17.44
C VAL A 444 7.76 -1.95 15.94
N ARG A 445 6.66 -2.60 15.55
CA ARG A 445 6.24 -2.69 14.14
C ARG A 445 5.92 -1.31 13.55
N THR A 446 5.24 -0.46 14.32
CA THR A 446 4.90 0.92 13.89
C THR A 446 6.16 1.76 13.71
N LEU A 447 7.11 1.66 14.65
CA LEU A 447 8.40 2.35 14.54
C LEU A 447 9.23 1.83 13.35
N ALA A 448 9.32 0.51 13.17
CA ALA A 448 10.03 -0.08 12.03
C ALA A 448 9.44 0.38 10.69
N ALA A 449 8.11 0.33 10.56
CA ALA A 449 7.41 0.84 9.38
C ALA A 449 7.68 2.33 9.18
N TYR A 450 7.51 3.14 10.23
CA TYR A 450 7.74 4.59 10.21
C TYR A 450 9.16 4.93 9.74
N PHE A 451 10.21 4.36 10.35
CA PHE A 451 11.60 4.65 9.95
C PHE A 451 11.87 4.25 8.50
N THR A 452 11.33 3.12 8.05
CA THR A 452 11.49 2.68 6.65
C THR A 452 10.79 3.63 5.67
N VAL A 453 9.56 4.06 5.95
CA VAL A 453 8.83 5.03 5.11
C VAL A 453 9.53 6.38 5.12
N GLN A 454 9.98 6.83 6.30
CA GLN A 454 10.64 8.11 6.47
C GLN A 454 11.94 8.19 5.66
N ALA A 455 12.72 7.11 5.65
CA ALA A 455 13.93 7.00 4.82
C ALA A 455 13.57 7.10 3.33
N GLY A 456 12.49 6.41 2.92
CA GLY A 456 12.01 6.44 1.55
C GLY A 456 11.55 7.82 1.09
N VAL A 457 10.79 8.52 1.94
CA VAL A 457 10.29 9.88 1.69
C VAL A 457 11.43 10.89 1.63
N LEU A 458 12.44 10.77 2.51
CA LEU A 458 13.62 11.63 2.46
C LEU A 458 14.34 11.49 1.11
N LEU A 459 14.60 10.27 0.66
CA LEU A 459 15.24 10.03 -0.65
C LEU A 459 14.39 10.55 -1.82
N LEU A 460 13.08 10.31 -1.80
CA LEU A 460 12.16 10.80 -2.84
C LEU A 460 12.14 12.34 -2.93
N SER A 461 12.19 13.03 -1.79
CA SER A 461 12.12 14.49 -1.73
C SER A 461 13.46 15.17 -1.99
N ALA A 462 14.57 14.59 -1.54
CA ALA A 462 15.90 15.20 -1.68
C ALA A 462 16.54 14.94 -3.05
N ALA A 463 16.29 13.76 -3.64
CA ALA A 463 16.96 13.34 -4.87
C ALA A 463 16.80 14.32 -6.05
N PRO A 464 15.61 14.90 -6.34
CA PRO A 464 15.47 15.80 -7.49
C PRO A 464 16.28 17.11 -7.36
N ALA A 465 16.54 17.58 -6.14
CA ALA A 465 17.36 18.77 -5.92
C ALA A 465 18.85 18.43 -6.08
N ILE A 466 19.26 17.28 -5.54
CA ILE A 466 20.64 16.79 -5.63
C ILE A 466 21.02 16.44 -7.07
N GLN A 467 20.15 15.74 -7.81
CA GLN A 467 20.37 15.38 -9.20
C GLN A 467 20.57 16.63 -10.09
N ARG A 468 19.72 17.65 -9.91
CA ARG A 468 19.85 18.93 -10.64
C ARG A 468 21.18 19.63 -10.39
N ALA A 469 21.73 19.53 -9.17
CA ALA A 469 23.03 20.12 -8.86
C ALA A 469 24.19 19.28 -9.43
N LEU A 470 24.06 17.95 -9.42
CA LEU A 470 25.04 17.03 -10.02
C LEU A 470 25.10 17.10 -11.56
N ASP A 471 23.99 17.42 -12.21
CA ASP A 471 23.99 17.61 -13.68
C ASP A 471 24.82 18.84 -14.09
N LEU A 472 25.04 19.79 -13.17
CA LEU A 472 25.90 20.95 -13.38
C LEU A 472 27.39 20.65 -13.14
N GLU A 473 27.68 19.66 -12.27
CA GLU A 473 29.04 19.23 -11.93
C GLU A 473 29.14 17.70 -11.95
N PRO A 474 29.72 17.09 -13.00
CA PRO A 474 29.75 15.64 -13.15
C PRO A 474 30.54 14.97 -12.01
N ALA A 475 29.83 14.33 -11.08
CA ALA A 475 30.40 13.60 -9.96
C ALA A 475 30.36 12.08 -10.20
N PRO A 476 31.35 11.30 -9.70
CA PRO A 476 31.44 9.86 -9.89
C PRO A 476 30.27 9.06 -9.28
N TRP A 477 29.46 9.68 -8.43
CA TRP A 477 28.31 9.08 -7.74
C TRP A 477 26.95 9.60 -8.23
N ALA A 478 26.90 10.32 -9.36
CA ALA A 478 25.64 10.82 -9.95
C ALA A 478 24.60 9.70 -10.18
N TRP A 479 25.05 8.54 -10.68
CA TRP A 479 24.21 7.37 -10.93
C TRP A 479 23.46 6.87 -9.67
N ALA A 480 24.02 7.08 -8.47
CA ALA A 480 23.38 6.64 -7.23
C ALA A 480 22.12 7.48 -6.94
N TRP A 481 22.13 8.76 -7.32
CA TRP A 481 20.99 9.66 -7.17
C TRP A 481 19.95 9.52 -8.27
N ASP A 482 20.34 9.03 -9.45
CA ASP A 482 19.36 8.61 -10.48
C ASP A 482 18.47 7.46 -9.97
N VAL A 483 19.04 6.56 -9.14
CA VAL A 483 18.32 5.42 -8.58
C VAL A 483 17.66 5.75 -7.23
N ALA A 484 18.08 6.83 -6.55
CA ALA A 484 17.58 7.20 -5.22
C ALA A 484 16.05 7.35 -5.14
N PRO A 485 15.33 7.95 -6.11
CA PRO A 485 13.86 7.98 -6.10
C PRO A 485 13.26 6.58 -6.14
N SER A 486 13.83 5.68 -6.94
CA SER A 486 13.38 4.28 -7.05
C SER A 486 13.61 3.52 -5.75
N ALA A 487 14.78 3.69 -5.14
CA ALA A 487 15.09 3.14 -3.82
C ALA A 487 14.15 3.71 -2.74
N GLY A 488 13.87 5.02 -2.79
CA GLY A 488 12.96 5.68 -1.88
C GLY A 488 11.53 5.15 -1.97
N ALA A 489 11.03 4.95 -3.20
CA ALA A 489 9.72 4.33 -3.44
C ALA A 489 9.66 2.88 -2.92
N LEU A 490 10.73 2.09 -3.12
CA LEU A 490 10.83 0.73 -2.61
C LEU A 490 10.81 0.69 -1.08
N LEU A 491 11.54 1.59 -0.41
CA LEU A 491 11.54 1.70 1.06
C LEU A 491 10.16 2.13 1.58
N ALA A 492 9.51 3.11 0.95
CA ALA A 492 8.16 3.51 1.32
C ALA A 492 7.17 2.33 1.19
N ALA A 493 7.22 1.58 0.08
CA ALA A 493 6.40 0.39 -0.10
C ALA A 493 6.71 -0.70 0.95
N ALA A 494 7.98 -0.95 1.24
CA ALA A 494 8.39 -1.92 2.26
C ALA A 494 7.88 -1.53 3.65
N GLY A 495 7.96 -0.25 4.02
CA GLY A 495 7.42 0.26 5.28
C GLY A 495 5.91 0.07 5.39
N ILE A 496 5.16 0.31 4.31
CA ILE A 496 3.71 0.03 4.25
C ILE A 496 3.44 -1.47 4.47
N VAL A 497 4.21 -2.34 3.81
CA VAL A 497 4.08 -3.79 4.02
C VAL A 497 4.34 -4.16 5.49
N ILE A 498 5.40 -3.64 6.10
CA ILE A 498 5.72 -3.87 7.53
C ILE A 498 4.54 -3.43 8.42
N ALA A 499 3.91 -2.29 8.13
CA ALA A 499 2.76 -1.79 8.90
C ALA A 499 1.55 -2.73 8.81
N VAL A 500 1.33 -3.36 7.66
CA VAL A 500 0.12 -4.16 7.37
C VAL A 500 0.29 -5.65 7.71
N ILE A 501 1.53 -6.18 7.82
CA ILE A 501 1.76 -7.60 8.14
C ILE A 501 0.99 -7.98 9.43
N PRO A 502 0.03 -8.93 9.36
CA PRO A 502 -0.77 -9.29 10.52
C PRO A 502 0.09 -9.99 11.57
N VAL A 503 -0.22 -9.72 12.83
CA VAL A 503 0.41 -10.39 13.97
C VAL A 503 0.02 -11.86 13.95
N ARG A 504 0.91 -12.75 13.47
CA ARG A 504 0.66 -14.20 13.50
C ARG A 504 0.74 -14.69 14.96
N GLY A 505 -0.25 -15.48 15.36
CA GLY A 505 -0.64 -15.73 16.75
C GLY A 505 0.49 -16.08 17.72
N PHE A 506 0.69 -15.21 18.71
CA PHE A 506 1.61 -15.40 19.85
C PHE A 506 1.15 -16.46 20.87
N ALA A 507 -0.09 -16.93 20.78
CA ALA A 507 -0.60 -17.97 21.66
C ALA A 507 -0.29 -19.36 21.10
N ARG A 508 0.98 -19.78 21.13
CA ARG A 508 1.29 -21.21 21.34
C ARG A 508 1.46 -21.37 22.85
N VAL A 509 0.36 -21.63 23.54
CA VAL A 509 0.43 -22.15 24.90
C VAL A 509 1.16 -23.48 24.77
N ALA A 510 2.31 -23.61 25.42
CA ALA A 510 2.91 -24.92 25.59
C ALA A 510 1.89 -25.76 26.34
N THR A 511 1.34 -26.78 25.69
CA THR A 511 0.55 -27.79 26.36
C THR A 511 1.42 -28.30 27.51
N PRO A 512 0.97 -28.25 28.78
CA PRO A 512 1.69 -28.90 29.86
C PRO A 512 1.97 -30.32 29.40
N GLY A 513 3.25 -30.69 29.36
CA GLY A 513 3.65 -32.00 28.86
C GLY A 513 2.80 -33.05 29.56
N HIS A 514 2.20 -33.94 28.77
CA HIS A 514 1.82 -35.24 29.27
C HIS A 514 3.08 -35.79 29.92
N ILE A 515 3.11 -35.80 31.25
CA ILE A 515 4.05 -36.61 31.99
C ILE A 515 3.74 -38.01 31.50
N HIS A 516 4.68 -38.62 30.77
CA HIS A 516 4.64 -40.05 30.52
C HIS A 516 4.66 -40.69 31.90
N GLU A 517 3.48 -41.07 32.37
CA GLU A 517 3.32 -41.99 33.48
C GLU A 517 4.08 -43.24 33.04
N LYS A 518 5.24 -43.48 33.67
CA LYS A 518 5.96 -44.74 33.53
C LYS A 518 5.00 -45.80 34.04
N GLU A 519 4.41 -46.53 33.11
CA GLU A 519 3.72 -47.78 33.36
C GLU A 519 4.73 -48.69 34.07
N THR A 520 4.60 -48.79 35.39
CA THR A 520 5.34 -49.75 36.20
C THR A 520 4.81 -51.12 35.83
N ALA A 521 5.61 -51.89 35.10
CA ALA A 521 5.39 -53.31 34.90
C ALA A 521 5.44 -54.01 36.26
N THR A 522 4.32 -54.58 36.67
CA THR A 522 4.22 -55.60 37.74
C THR A 522 4.13 -56.97 37.11
#